data_AF-A0A4Y2C1U9-F1
#
_entry.id   AF-A0A4Y2C1U9-F1
#
_cell.length_a   1.000
_cell.length_b   1.000
_cell.length_c   1.000
_cell.angle_alpha   90.00
_cell.angle_beta   90.00
_cell.angle_gamma   90.00
#
_symmetry.space_group_name_H-M   'P 1'
#
loop_
_entity.id
_entity.type
_entity.pdbx_description
1 polymer ?
#
loop_
_entity_poly.entity_id
_entity_poly.type
_entity_poly.pdbx_seq_one_letter_code
_entity_poly.pdbx_strand_id
1 'polypeptide(L)'
;MVCLDTNTPWKRLSAFLERFLEIKSAISKALIDIKEEQILANVEFETLTAIETGLKPVKIDLEKLCRRKRLFAFIIGELNQQNSEFDKNMKCSLV
;
A
#
# COMPACT_ATOMS: atom_id res chain seq x y z
N MET A 1 2.86 17.32 9.00
CA MET A 1 2.67 15.88 9.29
C MET A 1 2.16 15.19 8.03
N VAL A 2 3.01 14.43 7.36
CA VAL A 2 2.70 13.81 6.06
C VAL A 2 1.64 12.73 6.28
N CYS A 3 0.45 12.91 5.70
CA CYS A 3 -0.42 11.78 5.40
C CYS A 3 0.41 10.84 4.55
N LEU A 4 0.58 9.58 4.97
CA LEU A 4 1.14 8.54 4.12
C LEU A 4 0.27 8.53 2.87
N ASP A 5 0.76 9.21 1.84
CA ASP A 5 -0.01 9.53 0.67
C ASP A 5 -0.43 8.19 0.08
N THR A 6 -1.69 8.03 -0.27
CA THR A 6 -2.18 6.76 -0.83
C THR A 6 -1.51 6.40 -2.16
N ASN A 7 -0.63 7.29 -2.66
CA ASN A 7 0.28 7.12 -3.78
C ASN A 7 1.72 6.74 -3.36
N THR A 8 1.90 6.15 -2.17
CA THR A 8 3.20 5.64 -1.72
C THR A 8 3.82 4.65 -2.72
N PRO A 9 5.15 4.67 -2.93
CA PRO A 9 5.87 3.75 -3.83
C PRO A 9 5.46 2.27 -3.67
N TRP A 10 5.16 1.86 -2.44
CA TRP A 10 4.76 0.49 -2.12
C TRP A 10 3.42 0.07 -2.75
N LYS A 11 2.42 0.98 -2.83
CA LYS A 11 1.10 0.66 -3.43
C LYS A 11 1.22 0.45 -4.93
N ARG A 12 2.11 1.22 -5.59
CA ARG A 12 2.46 1.03 -7.00
C ARG A 12 3.18 -0.30 -7.23
N LEU A 13 4.12 -0.65 -6.34
CA LEU A 13 4.81 -1.93 -6.39
C LEU A 13 3.85 -3.11 -6.25
N SER A 14 2.94 -3.07 -5.26
CA SER A 14 1.93 -4.12 -5.07
C SER A 14 1.04 -4.28 -6.30
N ALA A 15 0.53 -3.17 -6.88
CA ALA A 15 -0.30 -3.22 -8.08
C ALA A 15 0.47 -3.72 -9.32
N PHE A 16 1.75 -3.38 -9.43
CA PHE A 16 2.62 -3.88 -10.50
C PHE A 16 2.84 -5.39 -10.37
N LEU A 17 3.18 -5.88 -9.17
CA LEU A 17 3.41 -7.30 -8.91
C LEU A 17 2.16 -8.14 -9.18
N GLU A 18 1.00 -7.67 -8.73
CA GLU A 18 -0.28 -8.33 -8.96
C GLU A 18 -0.55 -8.51 -10.46
N ARG A 19 -0.44 -7.43 -11.25
CA ARG A 19 -0.61 -7.49 -12.71
C ARG A 19 0.44 -8.33 -13.41
N PHE A 20 1.70 -8.21 -13.00
CA PHE A 20 2.81 -8.95 -13.60
C PHE A 20 2.63 -10.46 -13.42
N LEU A 21 2.23 -10.91 -12.23
CA LEU A 21 1.95 -12.31 -11.94
C LEU A 21 0.73 -12.84 -12.70
N GLU A 22 -0.28 -12.00 -12.96
CA GLU A 22 -1.46 -12.34 -13.75
C GLU A 22 -1.10 -12.62 -15.22
N ILE A 23 -0.22 -11.81 -15.82
CA ILE A 23 0.17 -11.95 -17.23
C ILE A 23 1.41 -12.81 -17.46
N LYS A 24 2.02 -13.37 -16.41
CA LYS A 24 3.31 -14.10 -16.49
C LYS A 24 3.31 -15.23 -17.52
N SER A 25 2.20 -15.95 -17.65
CA SER A 25 2.06 -17.05 -18.61
C SER A 25 2.08 -16.55 -20.05
N ALA A 26 1.39 -15.43 -20.31
CA ALA A 26 1.37 -14.80 -21.62
C ALA A 26 2.76 -14.25 -21.99
N ILE A 27 3.46 -13.61 -21.04
CA ILE A 27 4.85 -13.16 -21.24
C ILE A 27 5.76 -14.35 -21.56
N SER A 28 5.68 -15.42 -20.76
CA SER A 28 6.53 -16.61 -20.95
C SER A 28 6.30 -17.26 -22.31
N LYS A 29 5.03 -17.35 -22.74
CA LYS A 29 4.68 -17.87 -24.06
C LYS A 29 5.19 -16.96 -25.19
N ALA A 30 5.01 -15.65 -25.06
CA ALA A 30 5.49 -14.70 -26.07
C ALA A 30 7.02 -14.77 -26.24
N LEU A 31 7.77 -14.92 -25.14
CA LEU A 31 9.24 -15.09 -25.19
C LEU A 31 9.63 -16.38 -25.93
N ILE A 32 8.93 -17.48 -25.66
CA ILE A 32 9.13 -18.75 -26.39
C ILE A 32 8.84 -18.57 -27.89
N ASP A 33 7.75 -17.89 -28.24
CA ASP A 33 7.33 -17.68 -29.63
C ASP A 33 8.37 -16.88 -30.43
N ILE A 34 9.02 -15.90 -29.81
CA ILE A 34 10.11 -15.10 -30.43
C ILE A 34 11.50 -15.71 -30.25
N LYS A 35 11.60 -16.90 -29.63
CA LYS A 35 12.85 -17.60 -29.31
C LYS A 35 13.81 -16.80 -28.43
N GLU A 36 13.27 -15.95 -27.57
CA GLU A 36 14.03 -15.22 -26.56
C GLU A 36 14.09 -16.02 -25.26
N GLU A 37 15.13 -15.77 -24.47
CA GLU A 37 15.32 -16.43 -23.19
C GLU A 37 14.24 -16.02 -22.17
N GLN A 38 13.87 -16.94 -21.29
CA GLN A 38 12.96 -16.61 -20.18
C GLN A 38 13.64 -15.60 -19.25
N ILE A 39 12.91 -14.52 -18.94
CA ILE A 39 13.42 -13.44 -18.09
C ILE A 39 13.58 -13.88 -16.63
N LEU A 40 12.70 -14.79 -16.16
CA LEU A 40 12.69 -15.31 -14.80
C LEU A 40 12.46 -16.82 -14.78
N ALA A 41 13.13 -17.51 -13.87
CA ALA A 41 12.91 -18.91 -13.56
C ALA A 41 11.68 -19.12 -12.65
N ASN A 42 11.18 -20.36 -12.59
CA ASN A 42 10.03 -20.70 -11.74
C ASN A 42 10.23 -20.32 -10.26
N VAL A 43 11.43 -20.54 -9.71
CA VAL A 43 11.76 -20.21 -8.31
C VAL A 43 11.63 -18.71 -8.04
N GLU A 44 11.97 -17.87 -9.01
CA GLU A 44 11.84 -16.41 -8.89
C GLU A 44 10.37 -16.00 -8.94
N PHE A 45 9.56 -16.63 -9.80
CA PHE A 45 8.10 -16.41 -9.80
C PHE A 45 7.42 -16.85 -8.51
N GLU A 46 7.85 -17.97 -7.92
CA GLU A 46 7.37 -18.42 -6.61
C GLU A 46 7.73 -17.40 -5.52
N THR A 47 8.94 -16.89 -5.55
CA THR A 47 9.41 -15.83 -4.64
C THR A 47 8.55 -14.57 -4.77
N LEU A 48 8.30 -14.10 -6.00
CA LEU A 48 7.43 -12.94 -6.25
C LEU A 48 6.00 -13.18 -5.78
N THR A 49 5.47 -14.40 -5.95
CA THR A 49 4.14 -14.79 -5.49
C THR A 49 4.05 -14.77 -3.96
N ALA A 50 5.08 -15.25 -3.27
CA ALA A 50 5.15 -15.20 -1.81
C ALA A 50 5.21 -13.75 -1.30
N ILE A 51 5.98 -12.89 -1.96
CA ILE A 51 6.06 -11.46 -1.63
C ILE A 51 4.69 -10.78 -1.82
N GLU A 52 4.01 -11.00 -2.96
CA GLU A 52 2.68 -10.43 -3.20
C GLU A 52 1.67 -10.87 -2.13
N THR A 53 1.68 -12.16 -1.81
CA THR A 53 0.81 -12.75 -0.77
C THR A 53 1.08 -12.14 0.60
N GLY A 54 2.35 -11.94 0.97
CA GLY A 54 2.73 -11.32 2.23
C GLY A 54 2.40 -9.82 2.30
N LEU A 55 2.40 -9.12 1.17
CA LEU A 55 2.09 -7.69 1.09
C LEU A 55 0.59 -7.38 1.12
N LYS A 56 -0.27 -8.33 0.70
CA LYS A 56 -1.73 -8.17 0.73
C LYS A 56 -2.32 -7.74 2.08
N PRO A 57 -2.03 -8.41 3.22
CA PRO A 57 -2.56 -7.99 4.51
C PRO A 57 -2.04 -6.60 4.93
N VAL A 58 -0.77 -6.31 4.66
CA VAL A 58 -0.15 -5.00 4.94
C VAL A 58 -0.89 -3.88 4.19
N LYS A 59 -1.32 -4.12 2.94
CA LYS A 59 -2.17 -3.20 2.16
C LYS A 59 -3.41 -2.77 2.92
N ILE A 60 -4.16 -3.78 3.35
CA ILE A 60 -5.48 -3.63 3.92
C ILE A 60 -5.38 -2.87 5.24
N ASP A 61 -4.41 -3.25 6.08
CA ASP A 61 -4.25 -2.63 7.39
C ASP A 61 -3.70 -1.21 7.31
N LEU A 62 -2.81 -0.94 6.35
CA LEU A 62 -2.33 0.42 6.09
C LEU A 62 -3.48 1.32 5.59
N GLU A 63 -4.34 0.83 4.69
CA GLU A 63 -5.49 1.59 4.20
C GLU A 63 -6.48 1.91 5.33
N LYS A 64 -6.75 0.94 6.22
CA LYS A 64 -7.56 1.16 7.44
C LYS A 64 -6.92 2.21 8.34
N LEU A 65 -5.61 2.11 8.59
CA LEU A 65 -4.87 3.05 9.42
C LEU A 65 -4.91 4.47 8.84
N CYS A 66 -4.69 4.62 7.54
CA CYS A 66 -4.78 5.90 6.84
C CYS A 66 -6.18 6.51 6.90
N ARG A 67 -7.24 5.70 6.84
CA ARG A 67 -8.62 6.16 7.02
C ARG A 67 -8.86 6.67 8.44
N ARG A 68 -8.39 5.93 9.46
CA ARG A 68 -8.47 6.37 10.87
C ARG A 68 -7.70 7.65 11.12
N LYS A 69 -6.47 7.76 10.61
CA LYS A 69 -5.64 8.98 10.72
C LYS A 69 -6.36 10.20 10.14
N ARG A 70 -6.99 10.06 8.96
CA ARG A 70 -7.80 11.13 8.36
C ARG A 70 -8.98 11.54 9.23
N LEU A 71 -9.70 10.56 9.81
CA LEU A 71 -10.80 10.83 10.73
C LEU A 71 -10.32 11.60 11.97
N PHE A 72 -9.22 11.18 12.59
CA PHE A 72 -8.66 11.87 13.75
C PHE A 72 -8.19 13.29 13.39
N ALA A 73 -7.52 13.47 12.26
CA ALA A 73 -7.12 14.79 11.80
C ALA A 73 -8.33 15.72 11.58
N PHE A 74 -9.43 15.20 11.04
CA PHE A 74 -10.69 15.93 10.89
C PHE A 74 -11.29 16.31 12.24
N ILE A 75 -11.45 15.35 13.16
CA ILE A 75 -11.98 15.61 14.51
C ILE A 75 -11.16 16.67 15.24
N ILE A 76 -9.83 16.56 15.20
CA ILE A 76 -8.93 17.56 15.80
C ILE A 76 -9.15 18.92 15.14
N GLY A 77 -9.28 18.98 13.81
CA GLY A 77 -9.58 20.23 13.08
C GLY A 77 -10.87 20.91 13.55
N GLU A 78 -11.95 20.16 13.70
CA GLU A 78 -13.24 20.67 14.20
C GLU A 78 -13.16 21.13 15.66
N LEU A 79 -12.51 20.35 16.52
CA LEU A 79 -12.31 20.69 17.94
C LEU A 79 -11.52 21.99 18.12
N ASN A 80 -10.50 22.20 17.28
CA ASN A 80 -9.73 23.44 17.25
C ASN A 80 -10.59 24.65 16.89
N GLN A 81 -11.53 24.51 15.96
CA GLN A 81 -12.43 25.61 15.56
C GLN A 81 -13.41 25.98 16.67
N GLN A 82 -13.87 24.99 17.45
CA GLN A 82 -14.82 25.20 18.55
C GLN A 82 -14.14 25.69 19.85
N ASN A 83 -12.81 25.78 19.88
CA ASN A 83 -12.01 26.21 21.04
C ASN A 83 -12.39 25.50 22.36
N SER A 84 -12.84 24.24 22.23
CA SER A 84 -13.46 23.49 23.32
C SER A 84 -12.45 23.14 24.42
N GLU A 85 -12.94 22.94 25.64
CA GLU A 85 -12.09 22.51 26.77
C GLU A 85 -11.48 21.12 26.52
N PHE A 86 -12.17 20.28 25.75
CA PHE A 86 -11.65 19.00 25.26
C PHE A 86 -10.45 19.17 24.30
N ASP A 87 -10.48 20.15 23.39
CA ASP A 87 -9.35 20.47 22.49
C ASP A 87 -8.08 20.86 23.28
N LYS A 88 -8.24 21.69 24.31
CA LYS A 88 -7.14 22.11 25.20
C LYS A 88 -6.53 20.92 25.94
N ASN A 89 -7.36 20.03 26.48
CA ASN A 89 -6.89 18.83 27.18
C ASN A 89 -6.21 17.81 26.25
N MET A 90 -6.70 17.68 25.01
CA MET A 90 -6.13 16.77 24.03
C MET A 90 -4.75 17.25 23.54
N LYS A 91 -4.56 18.56 23.35
CA LYS A 91 -3.26 19.16 23.03
C LYS A 91 -2.20 18.90 24.10
N CYS A 92 -2.57 19.00 25.38
CA CYS A 92 -1.65 18.73 26.49
C CYS A 92 -1.25 17.24 26.58
N SER A 93 -2.09 16.33 26.11
CA SER A 93 -1.85 14.88 26.19
C SER A 93 -1.03 14.33 25.01
N LEU A 94 -0.80 15.14 23.98
CA LEU A 94 -0.08 14.77 22.75
C LEU A 94 1.39 15.27 22.73
N VAL A 95 1.87 15.86 23.83
CA VAL A 95 3.27 16.29 24.06
C VAL A 95 4.08 15.15 24.65
#